data_AF-A0A2U8QVJ0-F1
#
_entry.id   AF-A0A2U8QVJ0-F1
#
_cell.length_a   1.000
_cell.length_b   1.000
_cell.length_c   1.000
_cell.angle_alpha   90.00
_cell.angle_beta   90.00
_cell.angle_gamma   90.00
#
_symmetry.space_group_name_H-M   'P 1'
#
loop_
_entity.id
_entity.type
_entity.pdbx_description
1 polymer ?
#
loop_
_entity_poly.entity_id
_entity_poly.type
_entity_poly.pdbx_seq_one_letter_code
_entity_poly.pdbx_strand_id
1 'polypeptide(L)'
;MEVSNSRETKTIERYIKSSSEDNKLCKVFNSNIDGVNIAEITKLFVRGNNNNENENGFYNWLSEFIGVELPLVINNSKKDGYSPLYMQTIFSSLFIEQTKGWSDFFATMPYFGIPKAKEKIIEFTLDLNELDTSLEKDEILKEKNYLSDEWNKRIKSLELIISEFNGEIQELPKELTVEKSEIDQIKVLFKTDVDEIKTLNSLIESKKDDYEILKNKPISKIQDNKLEVLEKFESEKAEYKLLRQKIDTFSNNLSLQKLQFENLNSQKEKITKEIKDHNSLIKVFDENFLNRNNGNICPTCTQKVSYDLISSAEIHIPKLTLEDNKVFLVGQEKLIQTSLKSLTKVIEEKDVILKYYKKNLRNKEELIKSLSNDLIADDRDFSESDVLKKVQLEKEISELNFIDKKIRELFEDLKELATKYHNNLVRLGG
;
A
#
# COMPACT_ATOMS: atom_id res chain seq x y z
N MET A 1 -40.72 4.77 34.12
CA MET A 1 -41.24 5.72 33.12
C MET A 1 -42.14 4.94 32.20
N GLU A 2 -43.37 5.39 31.96
CA GLU A 2 -44.27 4.75 31.00
C GLU A 2 -44.15 5.45 29.64
N VAL A 3 -44.08 4.66 28.56
CA VAL A 3 -44.00 5.15 27.18
C VAL A 3 -45.04 4.43 26.32
N SER A 4 -45.66 5.14 25.38
CA SER A 4 -46.66 4.58 24.47
C SER A 4 -46.40 5.06 23.04
N ASN A 5 -46.48 4.15 22.07
CA ASN A 5 -46.32 4.43 20.64
C ASN A 5 -47.68 4.42 19.90
N SER A 6 -48.78 4.69 20.61
CA SER A 6 -50.18 4.57 20.14
C SER A 6 -50.68 3.14 19.84
N ARG A 7 -49.80 2.13 19.77
CA ARG A 7 -50.16 0.71 19.58
C ARG A 7 -50.00 -0.09 20.86
N GLU A 8 -48.90 0.11 21.56
CA GLU A 8 -48.55 -0.57 22.79
C GLU A 8 -47.95 0.39 23.81
N THR A 9 -48.14 0.06 25.09
CA THR A 9 -47.59 0.80 26.22
C THR A 9 -46.59 -0.09 26.95
N LYS A 10 -45.42 0.47 27.23
CA LYS A 10 -44.31 -0.22 27.90
C LYS A 10 -43.84 0.62 29.08
N THR A 11 -43.33 -0.05 30.11
CA THR A 11 -42.71 0.62 31.25
C THR A 11 -41.21 0.40 31.23
N ILE A 12 -40.45 1.49 31.34
CA ILE A 12 -38.98 1.50 31.33
C ILE A 12 -38.48 1.85 32.74
N GLU A 13 -37.61 1.01 33.27
CA GLU A 13 -36.91 1.20 34.53
C GLU A 13 -35.38 1.21 34.31
N ARG A 14 -34.70 2.19 34.91
CA ARG A 14 -33.24 2.28 34.88
C ARG A 14 -32.71 2.85 36.19
N TYR A 15 -31.73 2.16 36.77
CA TYR A 15 -31.04 2.62 37.97
C TYR A 15 -29.88 3.58 37.60
N ILE A 16 -29.88 4.77 38.20
CA ILE A 16 -28.83 5.79 37.99
C ILE A 16 -27.69 5.64 39.00
N LYS A 17 -28.04 5.35 40.26
CA LYS A 17 -27.12 5.00 41.34
C LYS A 17 -27.76 3.89 42.16
N SER A 18 -27.19 2.68 42.11
CA SER A 18 -27.61 1.52 42.89
C SER A 18 -26.39 0.76 43.39
N SER A 19 -26.49 0.17 44.59
CA SER A 19 -25.48 -0.71 45.19
C SER A 19 -25.67 -2.18 44.80
N SER A 20 -26.83 -2.57 44.28
CA SER A 20 -27.21 -3.96 43.95
C SER A 20 -27.51 -4.20 42.47
N GLU A 21 -27.82 -3.16 41.70
CA GLU A 21 -28.21 -3.26 40.29
C GLU A 21 -27.22 -2.54 39.35
N ASP A 22 -27.00 -3.09 38.16
CA ASP A 22 -26.05 -2.54 37.18
C ASP A 22 -26.66 -1.32 36.44
N ASN A 23 -26.06 -0.15 36.63
CA ASN A 23 -26.49 1.12 36.02
C ASN A 23 -26.28 1.16 34.48
N LYS A 24 -25.66 0.13 33.89
CA LYS A 24 -25.50 -0.04 32.43
C LYS A 24 -26.71 -0.68 31.77
N LEU A 25 -27.58 -1.34 32.54
CA LEU A 25 -28.76 -2.04 32.05
C LEU A 25 -30.03 -1.20 32.24
N CYS A 26 -31.02 -1.50 31.42
CA CYS A 26 -32.36 -0.95 31.47
C CYS A 26 -33.35 -2.11 31.37
N LYS A 27 -34.38 -2.08 32.19
CA LYS A 27 -35.46 -3.08 32.19
C LYS A 27 -36.66 -2.48 31.47
N VAL A 28 -37.17 -3.22 30.49
CA VAL A 28 -38.40 -2.90 29.77
C VAL A 28 -39.44 -3.94 30.13
N PHE A 29 -40.59 -3.47 30.63
CA PHE A 29 -41.73 -4.28 31.01
C PHE A 29 -42.82 -4.16 29.96
N ASN A 30 -43.37 -5.30 29.54
CA ASN A 30 -44.50 -5.40 28.61
C ASN A 30 -45.84 -5.09 29.29
N SER A 31 -45.92 -4.00 30.05
CA SER A 31 -47.13 -3.54 30.72
C SER A 31 -47.10 -2.04 31.03
N ASN A 32 -48.26 -1.52 31.42
CA ASN A 32 -48.39 -0.23 32.09
C ASN A 32 -47.71 -0.27 33.48
N ILE A 33 -47.52 0.91 34.07
CA ILE A 33 -46.79 1.10 35.32
C ILE A 33 -47.39 0.35 36.51
N ASP A 34 -48.71 0.17 36.53
CA ASP A 34 -49.42 -0.56 37.60
C ASP A 34 -49.26 -2.09 37.47
N GLY A 35 -48.92 -2.59 36.27
CA GLY A 35 -48.79 -4.01 35.96
C GLY A 35 -47.38 -4.59 36.06
N VAL A 36 -46.40 -3.78 36.44
CA VAL A 36 -44.96 -4.10 36.37
C VAL A 36 -44.59 -5.36 37.17
N ASN A 37 -45.30 -5.66 38.26
CA ASN A 37 -45.01 -6.81 39.13
C ASN A 37 -45.31 -8.19 38.49
N ILE A 38 -46.10 -8.23 37.41
CA ILE A 38 -46.59 -9.48 36.78
C ILE A 38 -46.10 -9.58 35.32
N ALA A 39 -45.49 -8.52 34.80
CA ALA A 39 -45.12 -8.41 33.40
C ALA A 39 -43.80 -9.11 33.06
N GLU A 40 -43.69 -9.59 31.82
CA GLU A 40 -42.44 -10.08 31.26
C GLU A 40 -41.40 -8.94 31.17
N ILE A 41 -40.16 -9.25 31.56
CA ILE A 41 -39.07 -8.28 31.69
C ILE A 41 -38.02 -8.56 30.61
N THR A 42 -37.74 -7.57 29.79
CA THR A 42 -36.60 -7.58 28.86
C THR A 42 -35.49 -6.71 29.42
N LYS A 43 -34.27 -7.26 29.53
CA LYS A 43 -33.09 -6.53 30.01
C LYS A 43 -32.24 -6.11 28.82
N LEU A 44 -32.08 -4.80 28.65
CA LEU A 44 -31.35 -4.20 27.54
C LEU A 44 -30.17 -3.39 28.05
N PHE A 45 -29.05 -3.36 27.32
CA PHE A 45 -27.90 -2.55 27.69
C PHE A 45 -27.98 -1.16 27.05
N VAL A 46 -27.78 -0.13 27.87
CA VAL A 46 -27.81 1.28 27.43
C VAL A 46 -26.41 1.76 27.05
N ARG A 47 -25.38 1.31 27.78
CA ARG A 47 -23.98 1.65 27.55
C ARG A 47 -23.21 0.40 27.14
N GLY A 48 -22.59 0.45 25.97
CA GLY A 48 -21.84 -0.65 25.37
C GLY A 48 -21.68 -0.44 23.87
N ASN A 49 -20.72 -1.11 23.26
CA ASN A 49 -20.55 -1.08 21.81
C ASN A 49 -21.79 -1.68 21.14
N ASN A 50 -22.18 -1.12 19.98
CA ASN A 50 -23.29 -1.61 19.15
C ASN A 50 -24.67 -1.60 19.84
N ASN A 51 -24.91 -0.70 20.78
CA ASN A 51 -26.22 -0.56 21.45
C ASN A 51 -27.38 -0.07 20.56
N ASN A 52 -27.08 0.39 19.34
CA ASN A 52 -28.04 0.77 18.30
C ASN A 52 -28.17 -0.31 17.19
N GLU A 53 -27.41 -1.40 17.26
CA GLU A 53 -27.41 -2.48 16.25
C GLU A 53 -27.73 -3.86 16.84
N ASN A 54 -27.35 -4.09 18.10
CA ASN A 54 -27.55 -5.37 18.76
C ASN A 54 -29.00 -5.53 19.23
N GLU A 55 -29.56 -6.72 19.09
CA GLU A 55 -30.91 -7.07 19.56
C GLU A 55 -31.12 -6.77 21.06
N ASN A 56 -30.07 -6.94 21.88
CA ASN A 56 -30.12 -6.64 23.32
C ASN A 56 -29.78 -5.17 23.65
N GLY A 57 -29.61 -4.34 22.64
CA GLY A 57 -29.29 -2.92 22.76
C GLY A 57 -30.55 -2.09 23.01
N PHE A 58 -30.50 -1.19 24.00
CA PHE A 58 -31.65 -0.35 24.33
C PHE A 58 -32.07 0.57 23.17
N TYR A 59 -31.10 1.12 22.42
CA TYR A 59 -31.43 2.06 21.34
C TYR A 59 -31.94 1.34 20.10
N ASN A 60 -31.50 0.09 19.83
CA ASN A 60 -32.10 -0.73 18.79
C ASN A 60 -33.57 -1.05 19.08
N TRP A 61 -33.86 -1.49 20.30
CA TRP A 61 -35.24 -1.71 20.76
C TRP A 61 -36.08 -0.43 20.68
N LEU A 62 -35.51 0.72 21.08
CA LEU A 62 -36.23 1.98 21.06
C LEU A 62 -36.54 2.44 19.63
N SER A 63 -35.67 2.17 18.65
CA SER A 63 -35.93 2.52 17.24
C SER A 63 -37.07 1.68 16.68
N GLU A 64 -37.09 0.38 17.00
CA GLU A 64 -38.19 -0.52 16.63
C GLU A 64 -39.49 -0.11 17.31
N PHE A 65 -39.45 0.26 18.60
CA PHE A 65 -40.61 0.70 19.35
C PHE A 65 -41.22 2.00 18.80
N ILE A 66 -40.39 2.97 18.39
CA ILE A 66 -40.87 4.24 17.80
C ILE A 66 -41.24 4.06 16.32
N GLY A 67 -40.68 3.04 15.65
CA GLY A 67 -40.85 2.80 14.21
C GLY A 67 -39.94 3.69 13.35
N VAL A 68 -38.73 3.98 13.82
CA VAL A 68 -37.74 4.80 13.11
C VAL A 68 -36.63 3.90 12.58
N GLU A 69 -36.40 3.90 11.27
CA GLU A 69 -35.27 3.23 10.65
C GLU A 69 -34.03 4.14 10.72
N LEU A 70 -32.94 3.64 11.30
CA LEU A 70 -31.70 4.39 11.43
C LEU A 70 -30.85 4.20 10.15
N PRO A 71 -30.56 5.27 9.39
CA PRO A 71 -29.77 5.14 8.17
C PRO A 71 -28.33 4.76 8.52
N LEU A 72 -27.68 4.02 7.63
CA LEU A 72 -26.25 3.76 7.74
C LEU A 72 -25.47 5.02 7.38
N VAL A 73 -24.41 5.31 8.12
CA VAL A 73 -23.52 6.45 7.87
C VAL A 73 -22.07 6.03 8.04
N ILE A 74 -21.19 6.75 7.35
CA ILE A 74 -19.75 6.54 7.48
C ILE A 74 -19.29 6.86 8.89
N ASN A 75 -18.37 6.05 9.38
CA ASN A 75 -17.78 6.19 10.70
C ASN A 75 -16.28 5.88 10.66
N ASN A 76 -15.46 6.90 10.91
CA ASN A 76 -14.00 6.79 10.88
C ASN A 76 -13.44 6.05 12.10
N SER A 77 -14.24 5.81 13.13
CA SER A 77 -13.84 5.13 14.37
C SER A 77 -14.15 3.62 14.36
N LYS A 78 -14.95 3.14 13.40
CA LYS A 78 -15.29 1.70 13.25
C LYS A 78 -14.39 1.04 12.21
N LYS A 79 -14.03 -0.23 12.45
CA LYS A 79 -13.18 -1.03 11.56
C LYS A 79 -13.80 -1.22 10.16
N ASP A 80 -15.12 -1.41 10.12
CA ASP A 80 -15.87 -1.61 8.88
C ASP A 80 -16.20 -0.28 8.18
N GLY A 81 -15.91 0.86 8.83
CA GLY A 81 -16.09 2.20 8.25
C GLY A 81 -17.54 2.70 8.22
N TYR A 82 -18.51 1.92 8.71
CA TYR A 82 -19.94 2.28 8.75
C TYR A 82 -20.55 2.03 10.12
N SER A 83 -21.53 2.85 10.49
CA SER A 83 -22.40 2.68 11.67
C SER A 83 -23.78 3.25 11.38
N PRO A 84 -24.86 2.82 12.05
CA PRO A 84 -26.12 3.54 11.98
C PRO A 84 -25.93 4.97 12.50
N LEU A 85 -26.76 5.88 12.03
CA LEU A 85 -26.88 7.21 12.61
C LEU A 85 -27.42 7.06 14.03
N TYR A 86 -26.53 7.18 15.00
CA TYR A 86 -26.83 6.88 16.39
C TYR A 86 -28.03 7.70 16.89
N MET A 87 -29.00 7.03 17.51
CA MET A 87 -30.20 7.69 18.01
C MET A 87 -29.86 8.78 19.04
N GLN A 88 -28.77 8.59 19.79
CA GLN A 88 -28.24 9.59 20.71
C GLN A 88 -27.80 10.89 20.01
N THR A 89 -27.33 10.81 18.75
CA THR A 89 -27.04 12.02 17.95
C THR A 89 -28.31 12.67 17.45
N ILE A 90 -29.32 11.89 17.03
CA ILE A 90 -30.62 12.41 16.61
C ILE A 90 -31.29 13.17 17.76
N PHE A 91 -31.28 12.62 18.98
CA PHE A 91 -31.84 13.26 20.17
C PHE A 91 -31.22 14.61 20.50
N SER A 92 -29.96 14.85 20.15
CA SER A 92 -29.35 16.16 20.35
C SER A 92 -29.99 17.27 19.50
N SER A 93 -30.66 16.91 18.39
CA SER A 93 -31.43 17.87 17.58
C SER A 93 -32.86 18.10 18.08
N LEU A 94 -33.42 17.12 18.81
CA LEU A 94 -34.82 17.15 19.25
C LEU A 94 -34.99 17.78 20.64
N PHE A 95 -33.97 17.68 21.49
CA PHE A 95 -34.03 18.16 22.87
C PHE A 95 -32.98 19.25 23.14
N ILE A 96 -33.44 20.40 23.63
CA ILE A 96 -32.55 21.49 24.08
C ILE A 96 -32.33 21.35 25.59
N GLU A 97 -31.07 21.13 26.01
CA GLU A 97 -30.71 21.08 27.42
C GLU A 97 -30.76 22.50 28.05
N GLN A 98 -31.46 22.66 29.17
CA GLN A 98 -31.67 23.98 29.78
C GLN A 98 -30.38 24.72 30.19
N THR A 99 -29.30 24.00 30.53
CA THR A 99 -28.06 24.63 31.06
C THR A 99 -27.00 24.90 30.00
N LYS A 100 -26.96 24.10 28.93
CA LYS A 100 -25.91 24.14 27.90
C LYS A 100 -26.43 24.26 26.47
N GLY A 101 -27.72 24.04 26.24
CA GLY A 101 -28.35 24.03 24.92
C GLY A 101 -28.66 25.42 24.34
N TRP A 102 -28.55 26.50 25.12
CA TRP A 102 -28.84 27.86 24.63
C TRP A 102 -27.76 28.44 23.72
N SER A 103 -26.55 27.88 23.71
CA SER A 103 -25.44 28.38 22.91
C SER A 103 -25.38 27.83 21.49
N ASP A 104 -25.88 26.61 21.26
CA ASP A 104 -25.89 25.93 19.95
C ASP A 104 -26.96 24.81 19.95
N PHE A 105 -27.65 24.60 18.83
CA PHE A 105 -28.64 23.53 18.67
C PHE A 105 -28.05 22.14 18.92
N PHE A 106 -26.78 21.94 18.57
CA PHE A 106 -26.07 20.67 18.74
C PHE A 106 -25.05 20.71 19.88
N ALA A 107 -25.20 21.61 20.87
CA ALA A 107 -24.22 21.82 21.95
C ALA A 107 -23.91 20.56 22.77
N THR A 108 -24.88 19.64 22.86
CA THR A 108 -24.79 18.40 23.66
C THR A 108 -24.56 17.15 22.80
N MET A 109 -24.28 17.32 21.50
CA MET A 109 -24.13 16.22 20.57
C MET A 109 -22.91 15.33 20.95
N PRO A 110 -23.12 14.03 21.21
CA PRO A 110 -22.03 13.11 21.49
C PRO A 110 -21.17 12.85 20.24
N TYR A 111 -19.86 12.74 20.44
CA TYR A 111 -18.92 12.41 19.36
C TYR A 111 -18.79 10.88 19.21
N PHE A 112 -19.24 10.35 18.08
CA PHE A 112 -19.12 8.92 17.73
C PHE A 112 -18.27 8.64 16.48
N GLY A 113 -17.45 9.61 16.05
CA GLY A 113 -16.58 9.41 14.88
C GLY A 113 -17.28 9.48 13.52
N ILE A 114 -18.53 9.95 13.49
CA ILE A 114 -19.27 10.22 12.25
C ILE A 114 -18.80 11.58 11.70
N PRO A 115 -18.18 11.65 10.51
CA PRO A 115 -17.78 12.91 9.90
C PRO A 115 -19.03 13.74 9.57
N LYS A 116 -18.96 15.06 9.83
CA LYS A 116 -20.04 16.01 9.56
C LYS A 116 -21.40 15.60 10.17
N ALA A 117 -21.39 15.02 11.37
CA ALA A 117 -22.59 14.50 12.04
C ALA A 117 -23.76 15.51 12.12
N LYS A 118 -23.48 16.81 12.30
CA LYS A 118 -24.51 17.86 12.32
C LYS A 118 -25.29 17.95 10.99
N GLU A 119 -24.58 17.90 9.86
CA GLU A 119 -25.20 17.92 8.51
C GLU A 119 -26.08 16.68 8.31
N LYS A 120 -25.55 15.50 8.64
CA LYS A 120 -26.27 14.22 8.52
C LYS A 120 -27.54 14.11 9.36
N ILE A 121 -27.54 14.71 10.56
CA ILE A 121 -28.74 14.74 11.40
C ILE A 121 -29.81 15.64 10.78
N ILE A 122 -29.41 16.78 10.20
CA ILE A 122 -30.35 17.68 9.52
C ILE A 122 -30.92 16.99 8.28
N GLU A 123 -30.07 16.34 7.48
CA GLU A 123 -30.48 15.56 6.31
C GLU A 123 -31.48 14.46 6.69
N PHE A 124 -31.20 13.71 7.76
CA PHE A 124 -32.11 12.68 8.27
C PHE A 124 -33.44 13.27 8.77
N THR A 125 -33.39 14.38 9.51
CA THR A 125 -34.60 15.00 10.09
C THR A 125 -35.50 15.61 9.01
N LEU A 126 -34.90 16.07 7.92
CA LEU A 126 -35.61 16.64 6.77
C LEU A 126 -35.93 15.62 5.67
N ASP A 127 -35.61 14.34 5.89
CA ASP A 127 -35.83 13.23 4.94
C ASP A 127 -35.19 13.51 3.56
N LEU A 128 -33.92 13.92 3.57
CA LEU A 128 -33.14 14.21 2.36
C LEU A 128 -32.41 12.97 1.85
N ASN A 129 -32.51 12.72 0.54
CA ASN A 129 -31.80 11.62 -0.17
C ASN A 129 -30.27 11.78 -0.21
N GLU A 130 -29.71 12.85 0.36
CA GLU A 130 -28.27 13.12 0.34
C GLU A 130 -27.48 12.06 1.14
N LEU A 131 -28.08 11.48 2.17
CA LEU A 131 -27.44 10.43 2.98
C LEU A 131 -27.13 9.18 2.16
N ASP A 132 -28.12 8.68 1.42
CA ASP A 132 -27.97 7.50 0.57
C ASP A 132 -27.01 7.80 -0.60
N THR A 133 -27.17 8.97 -1.23
CA THR A 133 -26.27 9.42 -2.31
C THR A 133 -24.82 9.53 -1.83
N SER A 134 -24.58 10.02 -0.61
CA SER A 134 -23.25 10.09 -0.02
C SER A 134 -22.67 8.71 0.26
N LEU A 135 -23.47 7.74 0.70
CA LEU A 135 -23.01 6.37 0.92
C LEU A 135 -22.61 5.70 -0.40
N GLU A 136 -23.46 5.78 -1.42
CA GLU A 136 -23.19 5.21 -2.74
C GLU A 136 -21.90 5.81 -3.34
N LYS A 137 -21.75 7.13 -3.25
CA LYS A 137 -20.53 7.82 -3.70
C LYS A 137 -19.28 7.30 -3.00
N ASP A 138 -19.34 7.09 -1.69
CA ASP A 138 -18.20 6.61 -0.92
C ASP A 138 -17.88 5.14 -1.17
N GLU A 139 -18.88 4.30 -1.40
CA GLU A 139 -18.67 2.91 -1.87
C GLU A 139 -17.96 2.89 -3.21
N ILE A 140 -18.41 3.71 -4.16
CA ILE A 140 -17.77 3.80 -5.48
C ILE A 140 -16.34 4.35 -5.36
N LEU A 141 -16.09 5.32 -4.47
CA LEU A 141 -14.73 5.84 -4.21
C LEU A 141 -13.82 4.78 -3.61
N LYS A 142 -14.31 3.94 -2.68
CA LYS A 142 -13.54 2.81 -2.14
C LYS A 142 -13.21 1.80 -3.23
N GLU A 143 -14.19 1.46 -4.07
CA GLU A 143 -14.00 0.54 -5.18
C GLU A 143 -12.99 1.11 -6.20
N LYS A 144 -13.06 2.41 -6.48
CA LYS A 144 -12.10 3.13 -7.32
C LYS A 144 -10.67 2.99 -6.80
N ASN A 145 -10.46 3.21 -5.50
CA ASN A 145 -9.14 3.09 -4.88
C ASN A 145 -8.64 1.64 -4.93
N TYR A 146 -9.51 0.68 -4.66
CA TYR A 146 -9.18 -0.75 -4.77
C TYR A 146 -8.75 -1.14 -6.19
N LEU A 147 -9.49 -0.69 -7.21
CA LEU A 147 -9.15 -0.93 -8.62
C LEU A 147 -7.81 -0.28 -9.00
N SER A 148 -7.53 0.93 -8.50
CA SER A 148 -6.23 1.61 -8.68
C SER A 148 -5.08 0.82 -8.07
N ASP A 149 -5.26 0.29 -6.86
CA ASP A 149 -4.26 -0.53 -6.18
C ASP A 149 -4.00 -1.86 -6.92
N GLU A 150 -5.07 -2.53 -7.37
CA GLU A 150 -4.94 -3.75 -8.17
C GLU A 150 -4.23 -3.50 -9.51
N TRP A 151 -4.60 -2.44 -10.22
CA TRP A 151 -3.91 -2.02 -11.45
C TRP A 151 -2.40 -1.83 -11.23
N ASN A 152 -2.02 -1.10 -10.18
CA ASN A 152 -0.62 -0.89 -9.82
C ASN A 152 0.13 -2.19 -9.48
N LYS A 153 -0.52 -3.17 -8.83
CA LYS A 153 0.08 -4.49 -8.57
C LYS A 153 0.30 -5.29 -9.85
N ARG A 154 -0.64 -5.22 -10.80
CA ARG A 154 -0.55 -5.90 -12.09
C ARG A 154 0.53 -5.29 -12.97
N ILE A 155 0.63 -3.96 -13.01
CA ILE A 155 1.75 -3.26 -13.65
C ILE A 155 3.10 -3.70 -13.07
N LYS A 156 3.25 -3.72 -11.75
CA LYS A 156 4.50 -4.18 -11.12
C LYS A 156 4.84 -5.63 -11.45
N SER A 157 3.83 -6.47 -11.56
CA SER A 157 4.01 -7.88 -11.95
C SER A 157 4.46 -8.00 -13.41
N LEU A 158 3.91 -7.17 -14.29
CA LEU A 158 4.33 -7.05 -15.68
C LEU A 158 5.78 -6.54 -15.79
N GLU A 159 6.12 -5.45 -15.08
CA GLU A 159 7.48 -4.91 -15.00
C GLU A 159 8.49 -5.96 -14.50
N LEU A 160 8.12 -6.74 -13.48
CA LEU A 160 8.98 -7.79 -12.93
C LEU A 160 9.24 -8.90 -13.96
N ILE A 161 8.19 -9.41 -14.62
CA ILE A 161 8.33 -10.42 -15.67
C ILE A 161 9.19 -9.88 -16.82
N ILE A 162 8.96 -8.64 -17.25
CA ILE A 162 9.69 -8.06 -18.39
C ILE A 162 11.15 -7.77 -18.02
N SER A 163 11.41 -7.35 -16.79
CA SER A 163 12.76 -7.15 -16.28
C SER A 163 13.56 -8.45 -16.26
N GLU A 164 12.96 -9.59 -15.91
CA GLU A 164 13.65 -10.90 -15.92
C GLU A 164 14.20 -11.28 -17.31
N PHE A 165 13.64 -10.70 -18.37
CA PHE A 165 14.00 -10.98 -19.76
C PHE A 165 14.55 -9.76 -20.50
N ASN A 166 14.99 -8.72 -19.77
CA ASN A 166 15.67 -7.55 -20.35
C ASN A 166 14.80 -6.78 -21.36
N GLY A 167 13.48 -6.78 -21.15
CA GLY A 167 12.56 -5.99 -21.94
C GLY A 167 12.33 -4.59 -21.36
N GLU A 168 11.96 -3.65 -22.23
CA GLU A 168 11.43 -2.34 -21.88
C GLU A 168 9.98 -2.27 -22.37
N ILE A 169 9.08 -1.82 -21.47
CA ILE A 169 7.70 -1.49 -21.86
C ILE A 169 7.70 -0.07 -22.39
N GLN A 170 7.31 0.12 -23.65
CA GLN A 170 6.94 1.44 -24.16
C GLN A 170 5.43 1.66 -24.02
N GLU A 171 5.05 2.91 -23.77
CA GLU A 171 3.65 3.38 -23.71
C GLU A 171 2.83 2.77 -22.55
N LEU A 172 3.45 2.54 -21.38
CA LEU A 172 2.72 2.13 -20.18
C LEU A 172 1.94 3.31 -19.57
N PRO A 173 0.60 3.22 -19.44
CA PRO A 173 -0.19 4.21 -18.71
C PRO A 173 0.20 4.18 -17.22
N LYS A 174 0.67 5.32 -16.70
CA LYS A 174 1.03 5.47 -15.27
C LYS A 174 -0.19 5.54 -14.35
N GLU A 175 -1.36 5.79 -14.92
CA GLU A 175 -2.64 5.87 -14.22
C GLU A 175 -3.66 4.98 -14.92
N LEU A 176 -4.68 4.57 -14.17
CA LEU A 176 -5.72 3.64 -14.64
C LEU A 176 -6.56 4.34 -15.70
N THR A 177 -6.39 3.96 -16.97
CA THR A 177 -7.05 4.60 -18.09
C THR A 177 -8.32 3.87 -18.53
N VAL A 178 -9.29 4.68 -18.96
CA VAL A 178 -10.65 4.25 -19.30
C VAL A 178 -10.72 3.65 -20.71
N GLU A 179 -9.75 4.00 -21.57
CA GLU A 179 -9.75 3.65 -22.98
C GLU A 179 -8.92 2.37 -23.25
N LYS A 180 -9.62 1.33 -23.75
CA LYS A 180 -9.01 0.05 -24.15
C LYS A 180 -7.92 0.23 -25.23
N SER A 181 -8.02 1.28 -26.03
CA SER A 181 -7.10 1.61 -27.12
C SER A 181 -5.70 2.00 -26.65
N GLU A 182 -5.53 2.44 -25.41
CA GLU A 182 -4.20 2.70 -24.83
C GLU A 182 -3.53 1.42 -24.33
N ILE A 183 -4.32 0.43 -23.90
CA ILE A 183 -3.81 -0.89 -23.47
C ILE A 183 -3.29 -1.68 -24.69
N ASP A 184 -3.96 -1.54 -25.83
CA ASP A 184 -3.54 -2.17 -27.10
C ASP A 184 -2.30 -1.52 -27.73
N GLN A 185 -1.91 -0.32 -27.27
CA GLN A 185 -0.69 0.36 -27.72
C GLN A 185 0.57 -0.10 -26.99
N ILE A 186 0.42 -0.78 -25.83
CA ILE A 186 1.55 -1.22 -25.01
C ILE A 186 2.46 -2.17 -25.82
N LYS A 187 3.68 -1.72 -26.11
CA LYS A 187 4.69 -2.51 -26.81
C LYS A 187 5.74 -2.97 -25.81
N VAL A 188 5.88 -4.29 -25.70
CA VAL A 188 7.00 -4.91 -24.98
C VAL A 188 8.14 -5.12 -25.96
N LEU A 189 9.24 -4.45 -25.70
CA LEU A 189 10.43 -4.47 -26.54
C LEU A 189 11.53 -5.22 -25.82
N PHE A 190 12.22 -6.14 -26.49
CA PHE A 190 13.34 -6.88 -25.90
C PHE A 190 14.64 -6.36 -26.49
N LYS A 191 15.63 -6.06 -25.63
CA LYS A 191 16.98 -5.71 -26.08
C LYS A 191 17.77 -6.98 -26.34
N THR A 192 18.18 -7.17 -27.59
CA THR A 192 19.07 -8.27 -28.00
C THR A 192 20.53 -7.78 -28.01
N ASP A 193 21.52 -8.68 -28.00
CA ASP A 193 22.97 -8.38 -27.95
C ASP A 193 23.51 -7.47 -29.09
N VAL A 194 22.68 -7.07 -30.06
CA VAL A 194 23.04 -6.27 -31.24
C VAL A 194 22.41 -4.86 -31.22
N ASP A 195 21.90 -4.37 -30.08
CA ASP A 195 21.27 -3.04 -29.98
C ASP A 195 20.00 -2.87 -30.85
N GLU A 196 19.42 -3.98 -31.34
CA GLU A 196 18.14 -3.97 -32.04
C GLU A 196 16.98 -4.18 -31.05
N ILE A 197 16.07 -3.21 -31.03
CA ILE A 197 14.81 -3.25 -30.32
C ILE A 197 13.83 -4.10 -31.15
N LYS A 198 13.57 -5.34 -30.72
CA LYS A 198 12.61 -6.24 -31.39
C LYS A 198 11.35 -6.44 -30.55
N THR A 199 10.19 -6.48 -31.22
CA THR A 199 8.94 -6.91 -30.60
C THR A 199 9.02 -8.39 -30.25
N LEU A 200 8.34 -8.84 -29.19
CA LEU A 200 8.33 -10.24 -28.74
C LEU A 200 8.11 -11.24 -29.89
N ASN A 201 7.16 -10.95 -30.78
CA ASN A 201 6.86 -11.80 -31.94
C ASN A 201 8.01 -11.85 -32.95
N SER A 202 8.63 -10.71 -33.28
CA SER A 202 9.79 -10.67 -34.19
C SER A 202 11.03 -11.35 -33.59
N LEU A 203 11.18 -11.33 -32.26
CA LEU A 203 12.26 -12.04 -31.57
C LEU A 203 12.05 -13.55 -31.64
N ILE A 204 10.81 -14.01 -31.39
CA ILE A 204 10.44 -15.43 -31.50
C ILE A 204 10.64 -15.93 -32.94
N GLU A 205 10.25 -15.15 -33.96
CA GLU A 205 10.46 -15.51 -35.36
C GLU A 205 11.95 -15.58 -35.72
N SER A 206 12.77 -14.58 -35.36
CA SER A 206 14.20 -14.62 -35.63
C SER A 206 14.91 -15.83 -34.99
N LYS A 207 14.52 -16.19 -33.76
CA LYS A 207 15.06 -17.35 -33.04
C LYS A 207 14.58 -18.69 -33.62
N LYS A 208 13.36 -18.73 -34.17
CA LYS A 208 12.85 -19.90 -34.93
C LYS A 208 13.55 -20.07 -36.26
N ASP A 209 13.85 -18.97 -36.96
CA ASP A 209 14.60 -18.98 -38.20
C ASP A 209 16.04 -19.46 -37.96
N ASP A 210 16.69 -18.97 -36.90
CA ASP A 210 18.01 -19.46 -36.46
C ASP A 210 17.99 -20.96 -36.14
N TYR A 211 16.92 -21.44 -35.48
CA TYR A 211 16.71 -22.85 -35.19
C TYR A 211 16.54 -23.68 -36.48
N GLU A 212 15.74 -23.23 -37.44
CA GLU A 212 15.54 -23.88 -38.74
C GLU A 212 16.85 -23.94 -39.54
N ILE A 213 17.65 -22.87 -39.54
CA ILE A 213 18.97 -22.83 -40.17
C ILE A 213 19.94 -23.84 -39.53
N LEU A 214 19.93 -23.96 -38.20
CA LEU A 214 20.78 -24.91 -37.46
C LEU A 214 20.29 -26.36 -37.57
N LYS A 215 18.97 -26.58 -37.70
CA LYS A 215 18.37 -27.89 -37.93
C LYS A 215 18.74 -28.44 -39.30
N ASN A 216 18.83 -27.58 -40.31
CA ASN A 216 19.20 -27.93 -41.69
C ASN A 216 20.72 -28.11 -41.89
N LYS A 217 21.57 -27.72 -40.92
CA LYS A 217 22.99 -28.09 -40.92
C LYS A 217 23.16 -29.53 -40.42
N PRO A 218 23.77 -30.45 -41.21
CA PRO A 218 24.13 -31.77 -40.71
C PRO A 218 25.11 -31.62 -39.56
N ILE A 219 24.95 -32.44 -38.52
CA ILE A 219 25.86 -32.45 -37.37
C ILE A 219 27.22 -32.92 -37.90
N SER A 220 28.21 -32.03 -37.87
CA SER A 220 29.54 -32.35 -38.38
C SER A 220 30.22 -33.41 -37.51
N LYS A 221 30.99 -34.30 -38.15
CA LYS A 221 31.91 -35.20 -37.44
C LYS A 221 33.12 -34.39 -36.98
N ILE A 222 33.62 -34.70 -35.78
CA ILE A 222 34.71 -33.96 -35.10
C ILE A 222 36.00 -33.90 -35.95
N GLN A 223 36.21 -34.90 -36.80
CA GLN A 223 37.41 -35.06 -37.63
C GLN A 223 37.69 -33.92 -38.62
N ASP A 224 36.66 -33.24 -39.15
CA ASP A 224 36.83 -32.19 -40.17
C ASP A 224 37.08 -30.79 -39.58
N ASN A 225 36.85 -30.58 -38.27
CA ASN A 225 36.76 -29.23 -37.69
C ASN A 225 37.55 -29.00 -36.39
N LYS A 226 38.48 -29.89 -36.02
CA LYS A 226 39.28 -29.80 -34.77
C LYS A 226 40.01 -28.47 -34.57
N LEU A 227 40.56 -27.88 -35.65
CA LEU A 227 41.25 -26.58 -35.57
C LEU A 227 40.26 -25.43 -35.31
N GLU A 228 39.11 -25.41 -35.99
CA GLU A 228 38.07 -24.41 -35.73
C GLU A 228 37.47 -24.56 -34.32
N VAL A 229 37.31 -25.79 -33.82
CA VAL A 229 36.78 -26.06 -32.48
C VAL A 229 37.78 -25.59 -31.41
N LEU A 230 39.08 -25.75 -31.63
CA LEU A 230 40.13 -25.21 -30.75
C LEU A 230 40.12 -23.68 -30.73
N GLU A 231 40.06 -23.02 -31.89
CA GLU A 231 39.99 -21.55 -31.96
C GLU A 231 38.69 -21.00 -31.32
N LYS A 232 37.55 -21.67 -31.54
CA LYS A 232 36.27 -21.34 -30.89
C LYS A 232 36.34 -21.55 -29.37
N PHE A 233 37.01 -22.59 -28.90
CA PHE A 233 37.20 -22.84 -27.47
C PHE A 233 38.08 -21.78 -26.81
N GLU A 234 39.21 -21.42 -27.42
CA GLU A 234 40.11 -20.40 -26.87
C GLU A 234 39.47 -19.00 -26.85
N SER A 235 38.76 -18.63 -27.92
CA SER A 235 38.03 -17.35 -27.98
C SER A 235 36.90 -17.29 -26.95
N GLU A 236 36.07 -18.32 -26.84
CA GLU A 236 35.00 -18.38 -25.83
C GLU A 236 35.55 -18.39 -24.39
N LYS A 237 36.69 -19.06 -24.15
CA LYS A 237 37.35 -19.03 -22.83
C LYS A 237 37.90 -17.65 -22.49
N ALA A 238 38.42 -16.92 -23.47
CA ALA A 238 38.86 -15.54 -23.29
C ALA A 238 37.68 -14.61 -22.99
N GLU A 239 36.59 -14.73 -23.74
CA GLU A 239 35.35 -13.98 -23.51
C GLU A 239 34.72 -14.30 -22.15
N TYR A 240 34.68 -15.57 -21.74
CA TYR A 240 34.22 -15.99 -20.43
C TYR A 240 35.02 -15.32 -19.31
N LYS A 241 36.36 -15.27 -19.44
CA LYS A 241 37.22 -14.61 -18.45
C LYS A 241 36.93 -13.10 -18.36
N LEU A 242 36.77 -12.43 -19.51
CA LEU A 242 36.43 -11.01 -19.55
C LEU A 242 35.05 -10.74 -18.96
N LEU A 243 34.05 -11.56 -19.30
CA LEU A 243 32.69 -11.44 -18.78
C LEU A 243 32.66 -11.67 -17.27
N ARG A 244 33.40 -12.65 -16.76
CA ARG A 244 33.53 -12.92 -15.32
C ARG A 244 34.13 -11.72 -14.58
N GLN A 245 35.20 -11.13 -15.10
CA GLN A 245 35.79 -9.92 -14.51
C GLN A 245 34.80 -8.74 -14.50
N LYS A 246 34.02 -8.56 -15.58
CA LYS A 246 32.96 -7.55 -15.64
C LYS A 246 31.87 -7.81 -14.60
N ILE A 247 31.46 -9.06 -14.40
CA ILE A 247 30.46 -9.45 -13.39
C ILE A 247 30.99 -9.19 -11.98
N ASP A 248 32.24 -9.55 -11.69
CA ASP A 248 32.84 -9.34 -10.37
C ASP A 248 32.93 -7.84 -10.04
N THR A 249 33.39 -7.01 -10.98
CA THR A 249 33.43 -5.55 -10.81
C THR A 249 32.04 -4.95 -10.66
N PHE A 250 31.06 -5.39 -11.47
CA PHE A 250 29.68 -4.95 -11.36
C PHE A 250 29.02 -5.36 -10.04
N SER A 251 29.24 -6.60 -9.60
CA SER A 251 28.74 -7.13 -8.33
C SER A 251 29.33 -6.38 -7.14
N ASN A 252 30.62 -6.05 -7.17
CA ASN A 252 31.26 -5.25 -6.13
C ASN A 252 30.64 -3.84 -6.07
N ASN A 253 30.44 -3.20 -7.22
CA ASN A 253 29.78 -1.88 -7.29
C ASN A 253 28.34 -1.93 -6.76
N LEU A 254 27.60 -3.00 -7.06
CA LEU A 254 26.25 -3.20 -6.53
C LEU A 254 26.25 -3.42 -5.01
N SER A 255 27.21 -4.19 -4.50
CA SER A 255 27.38 -4.39 -3.06
C SER A 255 27.68 -3.09 -2.32
N LEU A 256 28.50 -2.20 -2.90
CA LEU A 256 28.76 -0.88 -2.34
C LEU A 256 27.49 -0.02 -2.28
N GLN A 257 26.65 -0.08 -3.31
CA GLN A 257 25.36 0.65 -3.33
C GLN A 257 24.37 0.09 -2.31
N LYS A 258 24.31 -1.23 -2.14
CA LYS A 258 23.49 -1.88 -1.10
C LYS A 258 23.95 -1.46 0.30
N LEU A 259 25.27 -1.40 0.54
CA LEU A 259 25.82 -0.92 1.81
C LEU A 259 25.52 0.57 2.04
N GLN A 260 25.57 1.41 1.01
CA GLN A 260 25.15 2.81 1.10
C GLN A 260 23.66 2.94 1.46
N PHE A 261 22.81 2.09 0.87
CA PHE A 261 21.38 2.04 1.19
C PHE A 261 21.15 1.66 2.66
N GLU A 262 21.81 0.62 3.17
CA GLU A 262 21.71 0.22 4.57
C GLU A 262 22.17 1.32 5.53
N ASN A 263 23.28 2.01 5.21
CA ASN A 263 23.77 3.13 6.01
C ASN A 263 22.76 4.29 6.06
N LEU A 264 22.18 4.68 4.92
CA LEU A 264 21.14 5.71 4.88
C LEU A 264 19.87 5.29 5.63
N ASN A 265 19.52 4.01 5.56
CA ASN A 265 18.36 3.51 6.29
C ASN A 265 18.60 3.52 7.82
N SER A 266 19.81 3.15 8.27
CA SER A 266 20.19 3.28 9.68
C SER A 266 20.21 4.74 10.15
N GLN A 267 20.66 5.68 9.31
CA GLN A 267 20.59 7.11 9.61
C GLN A 267 19.15 7.59 9.74
N LYS A 268 18.27 7.15 8.83
CA LYS A 268 16.84 7.45 8.91
C LYS A 268 16.24 6.97 10.23
N GLU A 269 16.50 5.72 10.65
CA GLU A 269 16.00 5.20 11.91
C GLU A 269 16.47 6.00 13.13
N LYS A 270 17.72 6.46 13.13
CA LYS A 270 18.26 7.34 14.18
C LYS A 270 17.50 8.67 14.21
N ILE A 271 17.32 9.32 13.06
CA ILE A 271 16.59 10.59 12.95
C ILE A 271 15.12 10.42 13.36
N THR A 272 14.45 9.33 12.96
CA THR A 272 13.06 9.08 13.37
C THR A 272 12.95 8.88 14.88
N LYS A 273 13.93 8.23 15.53
CA LYS A 273 14.01 8.15 17.00
C LYS A 273 14.21 9.53 17.61
N GLU A 274 15.16 10.32 17.11
CA GLU A 274 15.42 11.69 17.58
C GLU A 274 14.18 12.60 17.45
N ILE A 275 13.41 12.49 16.37
CA ILE A 275 12.14 13.21 16.18
C ILE A 275 11.12 12.80 17.26
N LYS A 276 11.04 11.51 17.59
CA LYS A 276 10.13 11.00 18.63
C LYS A 276 10.52 11.51 20.01
N ASP A 277 11.82 11.52 20.29
CA ASP A 277 12.36 12.02 21.56
C ASP A 277 12.13 13.53 21.67
N HIS A 278 12.40 14.30 20.61
CA HIS A 278 12.08 15.73 20.56
C HIS A 278 10.58 16.02 20.75
N ASN A 279 9.69 15.23 20.15
CA ASN A 279 8.25 15.37 20.36
C ASN A 279 7.85 15.09 21.83
N SER A 280 8.53 14.17 22.49
CA SER A 280 8.29 13.88 23.91
C SER A 280 8.83 15.01 24.80
N LEU A 281 9.99 15.56 24.45
CA LEU A 281 10.58 16.72 25.11
C LEU A 281 9.68 17.95 25.01
N ILE A 282 9.12 18.27 23.84
CA ILE A 282 8.19 19.40 23.67
C ILE A 282 6.99 19.27 24.63
N LYS A 283 6.36 18.07 24.69
CA LYS A 283 5.23 17.82 25.60
C LYS A 283 5.58 18.05 27.07
N VAL A 284 6.76 17.59 27.52
CA VAL A 284 7.22 17.76 28.90
C VAL A 284 7.68 19.20 29.16
N PHE A 285 8.27 19.86 28.16
CA PHE A 285 8.74 21.24 28.24
C PHE A 285 7.57 22.22 28.42
N ASP A 286 6.44 21.97 27.76
CA ASP A 286 5.20 22.75 27.90
C ASP A 286 4.48 22.51 29.24
N GLU A 287 4.59 21.30 29.80
CA GLU A 287 3.97 20.94 31.08
C GLU A 287 4.79 21.34 32.32
N ASN A 288 6.10 21.60 32.15
CA ASN A 288 6.98 21.92 33.26
C ASN A 288 6.70 23.29 33.89
N PHE A 289 6.49 23.30 35.20
CA PHE A 289 6.12 24.47 36.00
C PHE A 289 7.09 25.66 35.87
N LEU A 290 8.39 25.38 35.67
CA LEU A 290 9.44 26.40 35.51
C LEU A 290 9.27 27.23 34.22
N ASN A 291 8.64 26.68 33.18
CA ASN A 291 8.47 27.35 31.90
C ASN A 291 7.17 28.17 31.82
N ARG A 292 6.13 27.82 32.59
CA ARG A 292 4.88 28.60 32.65
C ARG A 292 5.06 30.04 33.14
N ASN A 293 6.15 30.30 33.87
CA ASN A 293 6.45 31.60 34.46
C ASN A 293 7.62 32.34 33.77
N ASN A 294 7.93 32.02 32.50
CA ASN A 294 9.15 32.49 31.81
C ASN A 294 10.38 32.26 32.70
N GLY A 295 10.93 31.04 32.69
CA GLY A 295 11.99 30.48 33.56
C GLY A 295 13.28 31.28 33.81
N ASN A 296 13.29 32.54 33.41
CA ASN A 296 14.26 33.56 33.73
C ASN A 296 14.08 34.17 35.12
N ILE A 297 13.07 33.83 35.93
CA ILE A 297 12.87 34.51 37.24
C ILE A 297 13.09 33.54 38.39
N CYS A 298 14.09 33.81 39.22
CA CYS A 298 14.37 33.01 40.41
C CYS A 298 13.17 33.08 41.38
N PRO A 299 12.57 31.94 41.79
CA PRO A 299 11.38 31.93 42.65
C PRO A 299 11.66 32.43 44.08
N THR A 300 12.92 32.54 44.48
CA THR A 300 13.33 32.95 45.83
C THR A 300 13.68 34.44 45.95
N CYS A 301 14.31 35.01 44.91
CA CYS A 301 14.78 36.40 44.94
C CYS A 301 14.29 37.24 43.76
N THR A 302 13.46 36.69 42.87
CA THR A 302 12.88 37.34 41.67
C THR A 302 13.89 37.92 40.67
N GLN A 303 15.18 37.62 40.83
CA GLN A 303 16.21 38.07 39.90
C GLN A 303 16.11 37.36 38.56
N LYS A 304 16.42 38.10 37.48
CA LYS A 304 16.52 37.55 36.14
C LYS A 304 17.78 36.70 36.00
N VAL A 305 17.63 35.40 35.80
CA VAL A 305 18.75 34.47 35.59
C VAL A 305 18.98 34.33 34.09
N SER A 306 20.18 34.67 33.61
CA SER A 306 20.56 34.42 32.22
C SER A 306 20.87 32.93 32.04
N TYR A 307 20.15 32.27 31.14
CA TYR A 307 20.33 30.85 30.81
C TYR A 307 21.50 30.58 29.85
N ASP A 308 22.22 31.62 29.42
CA ASP A 308 23.24 31.53 28.39
C ASP A 308 24.65 31.65 28.97
N LEU A 309 25.27 30.49 29.24
CA LEU A 309 26.65 30.40 29.74
C LEU A 309 27.70 30.57 28.62
N ILE A 310 27.28 30.59 27.35
CA ILE A 310 28.18 30.48 26.19
C ILE A 310 28.20 31.77 25.36
N SER A 311 27.11 32.52 25.30
CA SER A 311 27.10 33.83 24.63
C SER A 311 27.83 34.87 25.49
N SER A 312 29.09 35.16 25.16
CA SER A 312 29.75 36.39 25.61
C SER A 312 29.16 37.59 24.85
N ALA A 313 29.37 38.81 25.35
CA ALA A 313 28.84 40.05 24.74
C ALA A 313 29.24 40.27 23.26
N GLU A 314 30.15 39.46 22.71
CA GLU A 314 30.67 39.59 21.35
C GLU A 314 30.30 38.41 20.42
N ILE A 315 29.77 37.30 20.93
CA ILE A 315 29.44 36.11 20.10
C ILE A 315 28.01 35.67 20.35
N HIS A 316 27.14 35.95 19.37
CA HIS A 316 25.76 35.48 19.36
C HIS A 316 25.64 34.21 18.52
N ILE A 317 25.66 33.03 19.16
CA ILE A 317 25.36 31.76 18.48
C ILE A 317 23.82 31.64 18.41
N PRO A 318 23.20 31.63 17.22
CA PRO A 318 21.77 31.47 17.10
C PRO A 318 21.38 30.08 17.62
N LYS A 319 20.59 30.04 18.69
CA LYS A 319 20.01 28.80 19.22
C LYS A 319 18.70 28.56 18.50
N LEU A 320 18.60 27.40 17.85
CA LEU A 320 17.34 26.92 17.27
C LEU A 320 16.37 26.60 18.41
N THR A 321 15.11 27.01 18.25
CA THR A 321 14.04 26.59 19.17
C THR A 321 13.81 25.07 19.06
N LEU A 322 13.13 24.47 20.04
CA LEU A 322 12.78 23.04 19.98
C LEU A 322 11.93 22.73 18.73
N GLU A 323 11.09 23.69 18.34
CA GLU A 323 10.29 23.66 17.11
C GLU A 323 11.16 23.72 15.86
N ASP A 324 12.14 24.63 15.80
CA ASP A 324 13.05 24.75 14.65
C ASP A 324 13.91 23.49 14.47
N ASN A 325 14.40 22.90 15.58
CA ASN A 325 15.13 21.63 15.56
C ASN A 325 14.27 20.50 15.01
N LYS A 326 12.99 20.45 15.37
CA LYS A 326 12.05 19.47 14.81
C LYS A 326 11.85 19.68 13.30
N VAL A 327 11.68 20.91 12.85
CA VAL A 327 11.53 21.22 11.41
C VAL A 327 12.78 20.79 10.64
N PHE A 328 13.98 21.04 11.20
CA PHE A 328 15.24 20.60 10.63
C PHE A 328 15.34 19.06 10.52
N LEU A 329 15.04 18.32 11.60
CA LEU A 329 15.07 16.86 11.60
C LEU A 329 14.07 16.26 10.60
N VAL A 330 12.85 16.81 10.52
CA VAL A 330 11.84 16.39 9.55
C VAL A 330 12.30 16.68 8.10
N GLY A 331 12.98 17.81 7.87
CA GLY A 331 13.60 18.12 6.59
C GLY A 331 14.68 17.09 6.20
N GLN A 332 15.55 16.75 7.15
CA GLN A 332 16.60 15.76 6.95
C GLN A 332 16.04 14.36 6.66
N GLU A 333 14.98 13.95 7.37
CA GLU A 333 14.28 12.67 7.13
C GLU A 333 13.72 12.61 5.70
N LYS A 334 13.07 13.69 5.22
CA LYS A 334 12.53 13.76 3.86
C LYS A 334 13.61 13.66 2.78
N LEU A 335 14.76 14.31 2.99
CA LEU A 335 15.90 14.22 2.08
C LEU A 335 16.42 12.78 1.99
N ILE A 336 16.65 12.14 3.13
CA ILE A 336 17.11 10.74 3.19
C ILE A 336 16.08 9.81 2.55
N GLN A 337 14.78 10.03 2.78
CA GLN A 337 13.73 9.22 2.18
C GLN A 337 13.70 9.33 0.65
N THR A 338 13.95 10.53 0.12
CA THR A 338 14.01 10.74 -1.34
C THR A 338 15.24 10.04 -1.93
N SER A 339 16.39 10.17 -1.28
CA SER A 339 17.62 9.46 -1.66
C SER A 339 17.45 7.94 -1.62
N LEU A 340 16.85 7.39 -0.56
CA LEU A 340 16.56 5.95 -0.44
C LEU A 340 15.67 5.47 -1.59
N LYS A 341 14.59 6.19 -1.90
CA LYS A 341 13.71 5.83 -3.04
C LYS A 341 14.47 5.79 -4.37
N SER A 342 15.37 6.75 -4.61
CA SER A 342 16.18 6.76 -5.83
C SER A 342 17.17 5.59 -5.88
N LEU A 343 17.83 5.28 -4.76
CA LEU A 343 18.75 4.16 -4.62
C LEU A 343 18.06 2.81 -4.81
N THR A 344 16.85 2.64 -4.27
CA THR A 344 16.07 1.40 -4.45
C THR A 344 15.85 1.10 -5.92
N LYS A 345 15.41 2.08 -6.72
CA LYS A 345 15.20 1.90 -8.16
C LYS A 345 16.49 1.50 -8.89
N VAL A 346 17.59 2.19 -8.58
CA VAL A 346 18.90 1.88 -9.18
C VAL A 346 19.39 0.48 -8.80
N ILE A 347 19.16 0.05 -7.55
CA ILE A 347 19.53 -1.30 -7.08
C ILE A 347 18.70 -2.36 -7.80
N GLU A 348 17.38 -2.15 -7.95
CA GLU A 348 16.48 -3.05 -8.65
C GLU A 348 16.90 -3.24 -10.13
N GLU A 349 17.15 -2.14 -10.85
CA GLU A 349 17.64 -2.15 -12.23
C GLU A 349 18.97 -2.92 -12.36
N LYS A 350 19.91 -2.71 -11.44
CA LYS A 350 21.20 -3.39 -11.46
C LYS A 350 21.12 -4.86 -11.07
N ASP A 351 20.24 -5.24 -10.14
CA ASP A 351 20.03 -6.64 -9.78
C ASP A 351 19.50 -7.44 -10.98
N VAL A 352 18.63 -6.83 -11.80
CA VAL A 352 18.16 -7.41 -13.07
C VAL A 352 19.31 -7.64 -14.04
N ILE A 353 20.13 -6.61 -14.29
CA ILE A 353 21.30 -6.70 -15.17
C ILE A 353 22.29 -7.76 -14.67
N LEU A 354 22.51 -7.88 -13.35
CA LEU A 354 23.38 -8.89 -12.78
C LEU A 354 22.86 -10.31 -13.00
N LYS A 355 21.55 -10.53 -12.89
CA LYS A 355 20.93 -11.83 -13.21
C LYS A 355 21.15 -12.20 -14.67
N TYR A 356 21.00 -11.25 -15.59
CA TYR A 356 21.27 -11.45 -17.02
C TYR A 356 22.72 -11.89 -17.27
N TYR A 357 23.70 -11.13 -16.77
CA TYR A 357 25.09 -11.49 -16.96
C TYR A 357 25.46 -12.85 -16.34
N LYS A 358 24.86 -13.21 -15.20
CA LYS A 358 25.03 -14.54 -14.60
C LYS A 358 24.42 -15.65 -15.46
N LYS A 359 23.25 -15.43 -16.09
CA LYS A 359 22.65 -16.39 -17.04
C LYS A 359 23.55 -16.59 -18.25
N ASN A 360 24.04 -15.50 -18.85
CA ASN A 360 24.96 -15.56 -19.99
C ASN A 360 26.28 -16.25 -19.64
N LEU A 361 26.83 -15.98 -18.46
CA LEU A 361 28.03 -16.64 -17.98
C LEU A 361 27.80 -18.15 -17.84
N ARG A 362 26.67 -18.58 -17.29
CA ARG A 362 26.31 -20.00 -17.19
C ARG A 362 26.15 -20.66 -18.56
N ASN A 363 25.51 -19.99 -19.52
CA ASN A 363 25.38 -20.51 -20.89
C ASN A 363 26.75 -20.68 -21.56
N LYS A 364 27.67 -19.72 -21.38
CA LYS A 364 29.06 -19.83 -21.84
C LYS A 364 29.83 -20.96 -21.13
N GLU A 365 29.60 -21.19 -19.83
CA GLU A 365 30.19 -22.34 -19.11
C GLU A 365 29.71 -23.69 -19.67
N GLU A 366 28.41 -23.82 -19.94
CA GLU A 366 27.84 -25.03 -20.54
C GLU A 366 28.39 -25.25 -21.95
N LEU A 367 28.54 -24.17 -22.74
CA LEU A 367 29.17 -24.20 -24.05
C LEU A 367 30.64 -24.64 -23.98
N ILE A 368 31.44 -24.03 -23.09
CA ILE A 368 32.86 -24.39 -22.88
C ILE A 368 33.00 -25.84 -22.43
N LYS A 369 32.10 -26.34 -21.57
CA LYS A 369 32.08 -27.76 -21.17
C LYS A 369 31.78 -28.67 -22.35
N SER A 370 30.78 -28.35 -23.17
CA SER A 370 30.47 -29.14 -24.38
C SER A 370 31.61 -29.13 -25.40
N LEU A 371 32.25 -27.97 -25.62
CA LEU A 371 33.42 -27.86 -26.48
C LEU A 371 34.64 -28.62 -25.92
N SER A 372 34.82 -28.63 -24.60
CA SER A 372 35.86 -29.43 -23.94
C SER A 372 35.60 -30.93 -24.09
N ASN A 373 34.35 -31.37 -23.99
CA ASN A 373 33.98 -32.76 -24.22
C ASN A 373 34.20 -33.15 -25.70
N ASP A 374 33.82 -32.28 -26.64
CA ASP A 374 34.05 -32.48 -28.08
C ASP A 374 35.54 -32.61 -28.43
N LEU A 375 36.42 -31.93 -27.69
CA LEU A 375 37.88 -32.03 -27.85
C LEU A 375 38.47 -33.33 -27.28
N ILE A 376 37.76 -33.98 -26.33
CA ILE A 376 38.19 -35.21 -25.63
C ILE A 376 37.57 -36.46 -26.28
N ALA A 377 36.40 -36.34 -26.90
CA ALA A 377 35.63 -37.42 -27.52
C ALA A 377 36.32 -38.04 -28.76
N ASP A 378 35.86 -39.22 -29.16
CA ASP A 378 36.44 -39.96 -30.29
C ASP A 378 36.05 -39.31 -31.63
N ASP A 379 36.94 -39.35 -32.63
CA ASP A 379 36.82 -38.60 -33.89
C ASP A 379 35.57 -38.92 -34.72
N ARG A 380 34.88 -40.03 -34.39
CA ARG A 380 33.67 -40.53 -35.07
C ARG A 380 32.37 -40.07 -34.41
N ASP A 381 32.46 -39.46 -33.23
CA ASP A 381 31.29 -39.01 -32.48
C ASP A 381 30.73 -37.70 -33.06
N PHE A 382 29.45 -37.47 -32.77
CA PHE A 382 28.74 -36.25 -33.13
C PHE A 382 29.13 -35.14 -32.16
N SER A 383 29.27 -33.90 -32.64
CA SER A 383 29.56 -32.74 -31.78
C SER A 383 28.43 -32.49 -30.76
N GLU A 384 28.75 -32.61 -29.47
CA GLU A 384 27.87 -32.29 -28.35
C GLU A 384 27.58 -30.79 -28.29
N SER A 385 28.52 -29.93 -28.73
CA SER A 385 28.32 -28.47 -28.72
C SER A 385 27.26 -28.00 -29.71
N ASP A 386 27.14 -28.65 -30.88
CA ASP A 386 26.06 -28.37 -31.84
C ASP A 386 24.69 -28.85 -31.33
N VAL A 387 24.64 -29.96 -30.60
CA VAL A 387 23.41 -30.46 -29.95
C VAL A 387 23.01 -29.55 -28.79
N LEU A 388 23.97 -29.11 -27.96
CA LEU A 388 23.73 -28.21 -26.84
C LEU A 388 23.17 -26.86 -27.31
N LYS A 389 23.71 -26.29 -28.40
CA LYS A 389 23.16 -25.07 -29.02
C LYS A 389 21.73 -25.26 -29.49
N LYS A 390 21.40 -26.40 -30.11
CA LYS A 390 20.03 -26.72 -30.54
C LYS A 390 19.08 -26.80 -29.34
N VAL A 391 19.47 -27.47 -28.27
CA VAL A 391 18.68 -27.60 -27.04
C VAL A 391 18.53 -26.26 -26.31
N GLN A 392 19.58 -25.43 -26.30
CA GLN A 392 19.54 -24.09 -25.70
C GLN A 392 18.57 -23.18 -26.47
N LEU A 393 18.60 -23.19 -27.80
CA LEU A 393 17.65 -22.45 -28.63
C LEU A 393 16.21 -22.95 -28.44
N GLU A 394 16.00 -24.27 -28.36
CA GLU A 394 14.68 -24.84 -28.10
C GLU A 394 14.13 -24.42 -26.73
N LYS A 395 14.98 -24.41 -25.70
CA LYS A 395 14.63 -23.90 -24.37
C LYS A 395 14.33 -22.41 -24.40
N GLU A 396 15.15 -21.58 -25.05
CA GLU A 396 14.90 -20.14 -25.20
C GLU A 396 13.55 -19.88 -25.89
N ILE A 397 13.23 -20.61 -26.96
CA ILE A 397 11.94 -20.50 -27.65
C ILE A 397 10.79 -20.92 -26.72
N SER A 398 10.96 -21.99 -25.93
CA SER A 398 9.94 -22.43 -24.98
C SER A 398 9.69 -21.41 -23.86
N GLU A 399 10.75 -20.78 -23.35
CA GLU A 399 10.69 -19.70 -22.34
C GLU A 399 9.98 -18.48 -22.91
N LEU A 400 10.34 -18.05 -24.13
CA LEU A 400 9.71 -16.91 -24.81
C LEU A 400 8.21 -17.13 -25.07
N ASN A 401 7.80 -18.33 -25.49
CA ASN A 401 6.38 -18.65 -25.68
C ASN A 401 5.59 -18.66 -24.36
N PHE A 402 6.20 -19.13 -23.27
CA PHE A 402 5.56 -19.11 -21.95
C PHE A 402 5.34 -17.68 -21.45
N ILE A 403 6.29 -16.79 -21.72
CA ILE A 403 6.19 -15.37 -21.38
C ILE A 403 5.13 -14.67 -22.22
N ASP A 404 5.08 -14.94 -23.54
CA ASP A 404 4.04 -14.38 -24.41
C ASP A 404 2.64 -14.74 -23.89
N LYS A 405 2.44 -16.00 -23.46
CA LYS A 405 1.20 -16.42 -22.85
C LYS A 405 0.88 -15.65 -21.56
N LYS A 406 1.85 -15.51 -20.64
CA LYS A 406 1.67 -14.76 -19.38
C LYS A 406 1.40 -13.28 -19.60
N ILE A 407 2.06 -12.68 -20.58
CA ILE A 407 1.86 -11.27 -20.95
C ILE A 407 0.44 -11.09 -21.50
N ARG A 408 -0.04 -12.00 -22.35
CA ARG A 408 -1.43 -11.97 -22.84
C ARG A 408 -2.46 -12.10 -21.73
N GLU A 409 -2.26 -13.04 -20.79
CA GLU A 409 -3.12 -13.21 -19.61
C GLU A 409 -3.16 -11.91 -18.78
N LEU A 410 -2.02 -11.26 -18.56
CA LEU A 410 -1.96 -9.98 -17.84
C LEU A 410 -2.62 -8.83 -18.61
N PHE A 411 -2.53 -8.81 -19.95
CA PHE A 411 -3.25 -7.82 -20.75
C PHE A 411 -4.77 -8.02 -20.70
N GLU A 412 -5.25 -9.26 -20.68
CA GLU A 412 -6.67 -9.57 -20.48
C GLU A 412 -7.15 -9.09 -19.09
N ASP A 413 -6.39 -9.39 -18.03
CA ASP A 413 -6.66 -8.90 -16.67
C ASP A 413 -6.75 -7.36 -16.60
N LEU A 414 -5.81 -6.66 -17.28
CA LEU A 414 -5.83 -5.19 -17.34
C LEU A 414 -7.07 -4.67 -18.09
N LYS A 415 -7.48 -5.32 -19.19
CA LYS A 415 -8.70 -4.95 -19.92
C LYS A 415 -9.97 -5.15 -19.09
N GLU A 416 -10.03 -6.20 -18.26
CA GLU A 416 -11.13 -6.41 -17.33
C GLU A 416 -11.19 -5.31 -16.26
N LEU A 417 -10.03 -4.96 -15.67
CA LEU A 417 -9.94 -3.88 -14.67
C LEU A 417 -10.37 -2.53 -15.24
N ALA A 418 -9.94 -2.20 -16.46
CA ALA A 418 -10.37 -0.98 -17.15
C ALA A 418 -11.89 -0.96 -17.41
N THR A 419 -12.49 -2.11 -17.74
CA THR A 419 -13.95 -2.23 -17.94
C THR A 419 -14.71 -2.01 -16.64
N LYS A 420 -14.23 -2.58 -15.53
CA LYS A 420 -14.83 -2.35 -14.19
C LYS A 420 -14.74 -0.88 -13.78
N TYR A 421 -13.60 -0.23 -14.03
CA TYR A 421 -13.41 1.19 -13.73
C TYR A 421 -14.31 2.10 -14.58
N HIS A 422 -14.48 1.80 -15.87
CA HIS A 422 -15.41 2.54 -16.74
C HIS A 422 -16.86 2.45 -16.22
N ASN A 423 -17.31 1.26 -15.83
CA ASN A 423 -18.65 1.06 -15.27
C ASN A 423 -18.85 1.87 -13.98
N ASN A 424 -17.81 1.99 -13.14
CA ASN A 424 -17.86 2.78 -11.91
C ASN A 424 -17.88 4.29 -12.17
N LEU A 425 -17.22 4.76 -13.23
CA LEU A 425 -17.30 6.16 -13.64
C LEU A 425 -18.68 6.52 -14.20
N VAL A 426 -19.31 5.63 -14.97
CA VAL A 426 -20.68 5.83 -15.47
C VAL A 426 -21.67 5.94 -14.30
N ARG A 427 -21.48 5.15 -13.23
CA ARG A 427 -22.29 5.24 -12.00
C ARG A 427 -22.11 6.55 -11.22
N LEU A 428 -20.95 7.21 -11.31
CA LEU A 428 -20.69 8.49 -10.62
C LEU A 428 -21.18 9.72 -11.38
N GLY A 429 -21.38 9.60 -12.70
CA GLY A 429 -21.80 10.71 -13.57
C GLY A 429 -23.29 10.69 -13.96
N GLY A 430 -24.06 9.76 -13.40
CA GLY A 430 -25.50 9.62 -13.59
C GLY A 430 -26.32 10.52 -12.68
#